data_AF-A0A8H7IJV6-F1
#
_entry.id   AF-A0A8H7IJV6-F1
#
_cell.length_a   1.000
_cell.length_b   1.000
_cell.length_c   1.000
_cell.angle_alpha   90.00
_cell.angle_beta   90.00
_cell.angle_gamma   90.00
#
_symmetry.space_group_name_H-M   'P 1'
#
loop_
_entity.id
_entity.type
_entity.pdbx_description
1 polymer ?
#
loop_
_entity_poly.entity_id
_entity_poly.type
_entity_poly.pdbx_seq_one_letter_code
_entity_poly.pdbx_strand_id
1 'polypeptide(L)'
;MKSPGDRYVYDQSDRQYTDISLHICTDEGYISITARRQGKKVELEQIPIPTLEINEVLIRIHSIAQNPTDWKHTDFLSPVGNVIGCDFSGTVVKLGADSISRVKVGDTVAAHVHGGNYKDRGAFAQYAKADSDLVWKFSPSVLSFEEAATMNCALWTVIQAFYLRMGLEEPSSALPKNEWILIYGGSTSLGLFSIQLAKLSGYKVVTTTSPKNFDLLKSLGADIVINSLAPTPDGARPGKVMVSLIPNEDAKALRKDVIVLNTVIYTAFGRSFELAKIQFPASPEDRAHMASWMPKLEELAAKVRSNQTR
;
A
#
# COMPACT_ATOMS: atom_id res chain seq x y z
N MET A 1 -24.43 11.52 19.98
CA MET A 1 -23.02 11.44 20.42
C MET A 1 -22.93 10.38 21.50
N LYS A 2 -22.11 9.36 21.33
CA LYS A 2 -21.89 8.33 22.35
C LYS A 2 -20.64 8.69 23.17
N SER A 3 -20.69 8.38 24.47
CA SER A 3 -19.71 8.76 25.48
C SER A 3 -18.35 8.03 25.32
N PRO A 4 -17.26 8.59 25.88
CA PRO A 4 -15.95 7.92 25.94
C PRO A 4 -16.08 6.61 26.72
N GLY A 5 -15.84 5.47 26.06
CA GLY A 5 -15.93 4.13 26.69
C GLY A 5 -16.64 3.05 25.88
N ASP A 6 -17.26 3.39 24.74
CA ASP A 6 -17.90 2.39 23.88
C ASP A 6 -16.84 1.46 23.24
N ARG A 7 -16.97 0.16 23.57
CA ARG A 7 -16.12 -0.93 23.07
C ARG A 7 -16.47 -1.25 21.63
N TYR A 8 -15.54 -1.06 20.69
CA TYR A 8 -15.65 -1.61 19.34
C TYR A 8 -15.18 -3.07 19.36
N VAL A 9 -16.11 -4.01 19.19
CA VAL A 9 -15.81 -5.44 19.01
C VAL A 9 -15.83 -5.71 17.51
N TYR A 10 -14.71 -6.18 16.96
CA TYR A 10 -14.66 -6.69 15.60
C TYR A 10 -15.33 -8.07 15.56
N ASP A 11 -16.56 -8.12 15.04
CA ASP A 11 -17.30 -9.36 14.76
C ASP A 11 -17.13 -9.73 13.28
N GLN A 12 -16.55 -10.89 13.00
CA GLN A 12 -16.32 -11.39 11.63
C GLN A 12 -17.59 -11.94 10.95
N SER A 13 -18.70 -12.08 11.68
CA SER A 13 -19.95 -12.62 11.13
C SER A 13 -20.71 -11.62 10.26
N ASP A 14 -20.43 -10.32 10.40
CA ASP A 14 -21.06 -9.27 9.61
C ASP A 14 -20.13 -8.80 8.48
N ARG A 15 -20.34 -9.30 7.26
CA ARG A 15 -19.59 -8.91 6.05
C ARG A 15 -20.00 -7.53 5.51
N GLN A 16 -20.56 -6.66 6.33
CA GLN A 16 -20.77 -5.27 5.97
C GLN A 16 -19.50 -4.48 6.30
N TYR A 17 -18.92 -3.86 5.28
CA TYR A 17 -17.81 -2.92 5.43
C TYR A 17 -18.31 -1.72 6.26
N THR A 18 -18.19 -1.81 7.58
CA THR A 18 -18.38 -0.66 8.46
C THR A 18 -17.10 0.15 8.47
N ASP A 19 -17.19 1.43 8.09
CA ASP A 19 -16.14 2.42 8.29
C ASP A 19 -15.64 2.37 9.74
N ILE A 20 -14.43 1.87 9.96
CA ILE A 20 -13.79 1.93 11.28
C ILE A 20 -13.12 3.31 11.38
N SER A 21 -13.89 4.33 11.79
CA SER A 21 -13.35 5.63 12.16
C SER A 21 -12.82 5.57 13.60
N LEU A 22 -11.52 5.40 13.76
CA LEU A 22 -10.83 5.51 15.06
C LEU A 22 -10.61 6.98 15.41
N HIS A 23 -11.61 7.62 16.02
CA HIS A 23 -11.42 8.92 16.68
C HIS A 23 -11.01 8.68 18.14
N ILE A 24 -9.73 8.85 18.44
CA ILE A 24 -9.23 8.68 19.80
C ILE A 24 -8.39 9.90 20.17
N CYS A 25 -8.71 10.53 21.29
CA CYS A 25 -8.07 11.73 21.84
C CYS A 25 -7.98 11.58 23.35
N THR A 26 -6.78 11.61 23.93
CA THR A 26 -6.56 11.73 25.39
C THR A 26 -5.29 12.53 25.66
N ASP A 27 -5.30 13.28 26.75
CA ASP A 27 -4.34 14.36 27.05
C ASP A 27 -3.00 13.91 27.64
N GLU A 28 -2.86 12.64 28.06
CA GLU A 28 -1.59 12.07 28.54
C GLU A 28 -1.44 10.60 28.10
N GLY A 29 -0.61 10.36 27.08
CA GLY A 29 -0.41 9.03 26.47
C GLY A 29 -1.35 8.76 25.28
N TYR A 30 -0.88 7.94 24.33
CA TYR A 30 -1.59 7.72 23.06
C TYR A 30 -2.05 6.28 22.91
N ILE A 31 -3.24 6.10 22.34
CA ILE A 31 -3.88 4.81 22.15
C ILE A 31 -3.48 4.23 20.81
N SER A 32 -3.12 2.96 20.84
CA SER A 32 -2.79 2.15 19.66
C SER A 32 -3.62 0.87 19.65
N ILE A 33 -3.76 0.27 18.47
CA ILE A 33 -4.25 -1.09 18.33
C ILE A 33 -3.05 -2.04 18.29
N THR A 34 -3.01 -3.00 19.24
CA THR A 34 -1.93 -3.99 19.36
C THR A 34 -2.44 -5.42 19.16
N ALA A 35 -1.57 -6.32 18.69
CA ALA A 35 -1.89 -7.74 18.50
C ALA A 35 -1.99 -8.50 19.85
N ARG A 36 -2.97 -9.41 19.99
CA ARG A 36 -3.17 -10.28 21.18
C ARG A 36 -3.23 -11.77 20.84
N ARG A 37 -2.99 -12.64 21.83
CA ARG A 37 -3.07 -14.11 21.70
C ARG A 37 -4.05 -14.82 22.67
N GLN A 38 -4.95 -14.11 23.37
CA GLN A 38 -5.95 -14.75 24.23
C GLN A 38 -7.33 -14.09 24.10
N GLY A 39 -8.30 -14.83 23.54
CA GLY A 39 -9.74 -14.48 23.51
C GLY A 39 -10.16 -13.31 22.61
N LYS A 40 -9.22 -12.44 22.21
CA LYS A 40 -9.40 -11.33 21.25
C LYS A 40 -8.19 -11.25 20.31
N LYS A 41 -8.44 -10.85 19.06
CA LYS A 41 -7.41 -10.70 18.00
C LYS A 41 -6.60 -9.40 18.13
N VAL A 42 -7.24 -8.33 18.58
CA VAL A 42 -6.62 -7.02 18.85
C VAL A 42 -7.13 -6.39 20.15
N GLU A 43 -6.40 -5.42 20.68
CA GLU A 43 -6.84 -4.56 21.78
C GLU A 43 -6.47 -3.10 21.58
N LEU A 44 -7.16 -2.20 22.29
CA LEU A 44 -6.74 -0.81 22.44
C LEU A 44 -5.84 -0.70 23.67
N GLU A 45 -4.63 -0.18 23.48
CA GLU A 45 -3.61 -0.06 24.51
C GLU A 45 -3.04 1.36 24.53
N GLN A 46 -2.86 1.92 25.73
CA GLN A 46 -2.09 3.15 25.90
C GLN A 46 -0.60 2.81 25.82
N ILE A 47 0.09 3.39 24.84
CA ILE A 47 1.52 3.17 24.59
C ILE A 47 2.26 4.52 24.58
N PRO A 48 3.57 4.54 24.88
CA PRO A 48 4.37 5.75 24.73
C PRO A 48 4.46 6.19 23.26
N ILE A 49 4.67 7.49 23.03
CA ILE A 49 5.06 7.98 21.70
C ILE A 49 6.36 7.25 21.29
N PRO A 50 6.47 6.73 20.05
CA PRO A 50 7.69 6.09 19.61
C PRO A 50 8.87 7.07 19.61
N THR A 51 10.01 6.64 20.15
CA THR A 51 11.28 7.36 20.03
C THR A 51 11.75 7.32 18.58
N LEU A 52 12.17 8.47 18.05
CA LEU A 52 12.69 8.60 16.69
C LEU A 52 14.17 8.24 16.63
N GLU A 53 14.54 7.51 15.58
CA GLU A 53 15.92 7.47 15.09
C GLU A 53 16.28 8.78 14.38
N ILE A 54 17.58 9.00 14.15
CA ILE A 54 18.08 10.27 13.58
C ILE A 54 17.47 10.60 12.21
N ASN A 55 17.17 9.60 11.38
CA ASN A 55 16.69 9.77 10.01
C ASN A 55 15.15 9.65 9.90
N GLU A 56 14.43 9.69 11.02
CA GLU A 56 12.99 9.46 11.08
C GLU A 56 12.19 10.71 11.36
N VAL A 57 10.91 10.67 11.02
CA VAL A 57 9.93 11.69 11.37
C VAL A 57 8.81 11.09 12.20
N LEU A 58 8.26 11.90 13.11
CA LEU A 58 7.04 11.58 13.85
C LEU A 58 5.86 12.24 13.14
N ILE A 59 4.86 11.46 12.79
CA ILE A 59 3.62 11.91 12.16
C ILE A 59 2.48 11.73 13.15
N ARG A 60 1.70 12.80 13.36
CA ARG A 60 0.37 12.69 13.96
C ARG A 60 -0.59 12.22 12.87
N ILE A 61 -1.17 11.04 13.05
CA ILE A 61 -2.03 10.39 12.06
C ILE A 61 -3.40 11.07 12.02
N HIS A 62 -3.90 11.29 10.81
CA HIS A 62 -5.25 11.80 10.53
C HIS A 62 -6.15 10.71 9.97
N SER A 63 -5.63 9.90 9.03
CA SER A 63 -6.37 8.80 8.41
C SER A 63 -5.49 7.58 8.24
N ILE A 64 -6.11 6.40 8.26
CA ILE A 64 -5.47 5.10 8.04
C ILE A 64 -6.18 4.35 6.91
N ALA A 65 -5.51 3.38 6.30
CA ALA A 65 -6.13 2.45 5.38
C ALA A 65 -5.81 1.01 5.76
N GLN A 66 -6.73 0.09 5.45
CA GLN A 66 -6.56 -1.33 5.72
C GLN A 66 -6.02 -2.07 4.50
N ASN A 67 -5.16 -3.03 4.79
CA ASN A 67 -4.54 -3.93 3.83
C ASN A 67 -4.76 -5.39 4.22
N PRO A 68 -4.74 -6.33 3.24
CA PRO A 68 -4.78 -7.75 3.55
C PRO A 68 -3.65 -8.23 4.47
N THR A 69 -2.55 -7.49 4.60
CA THR A 69 -1.47 -7.81 5.53
C THR A 69 -1.86 -7.54 6.99
N ASP A 70 -2.74 -6.58 7.27
CA ASP A 70 -3.05 -6.14 8.63
C ASP A 70 -3.79 -7.22 9.41
N TRP A 71 -4.81 -7.85 8.80
CA TRP A 71 -5.54 -8.94 9.43
C TRP A 71 -4.68 -10.21 9.55
N LYS A 72 -3.72 -10.45 8.64
CA LYS A 72 -2.78 -11.57 8.73
C LYS A 72 -1.80 -11.39 9.90
N HIS A 73 -1.29 -10.16 10.07
CA HIS A 73 -0.48 -9.79 11.21
C HIS A 73 -1.25 -9.95 12.51
N THR A 74 -2.47 -9.44 12.54
CA THR A 74 -3.39 -9.59 13.66
C THR A 74 -3.66 -11.05 14.02
N ASP A 75 -3.96 -11.90 13.02
CA ASP A 75 -4.44 -13.26 13.28
C ASP A 75 -3.31 -14.26 13.57
N PHE A 76 -2.16 -14.14 12.90
CA PHE A 76 -1.15 -15.21 12.97
C PHE A 76 0.32 -14.82 12.74
N LEU A 77 0.66 -13.59 12.31
CA LEU A 77 2.08 -13.23 12.08
C LEU A 77 2.69 -12.40 13.19
N SER A 78 1.93 -11.49 13.81
CA SER A 78 2.48 -10.48 14.70
C SER A 78 2.70 -11.03 16.13
N PRO A 79 3.87 -10.80 16.72
CA PRO A 79 4.05 -10.95 18.16
C PRO A 79 3.04 -10.09 18.95
N VAL A 80 2.63 -10.60 20.13
CA VAL A 80 1.73 -9.87 21.03
C VAL A 80 2.36 -8.54 21.45
N GLY A 81 1.56 -7.48 21.46
CA GLY A 81 1.98 -6.14 21.88
C GLY A 81 2.64 -5.29 20.79
N ASN A 82 2.77 -5.82 19.55
CA ASN A 82 3.18 -5.00 18.42
C ASN A 82 2.02 -4.14 17.91
N VAL A 83 2.31 -2.88 17.57
CA VAL A 83 1.34 -1.99 16.90
C VAL A 83 1.11 -2.47 15.47
N ILE A 84 -0.15 -2.63 15.07
CA ILE A 84 -0.54 -3.11 13.73
C ILE A 84 -0.87 -1.96 12.76
N GLY A 85 -1.17 -2.31 11.51
CA GLY A 85 -1.57 -1.35 10.46
C GLY A 85 -0.40 -0.83 9.64
N CYS A 86 -0.57 -0.76 8.33
CA CYS A 86 0.50 -0.32 7.43
C CYS A 86 0.38 1.12 6.97
N ASP A 87 -0.81 1.52 6.51
CA ASP A 87 -0.98 2.74 5.73
C ASP A 87 -1.58 3.88 6.56
N PHE A 88 -1.01 5.07 6.40
CA PHE A 88 -1.53 6.29 7.03
C PHE A 88 -1.23 7.55 6.24
N SER A 89 -1.95 8.61 6.59
CA SER A 89 -1.63 9.99 6.26
C SER A 89 -1.76 10.86 7.50
N GLY A 90 -1.01 11.97 7.53
CA GLY A 90 -1.06 12.88 8.66
C GLY A 90 -0.13 14.07 8.55
N THR A 91 0.15 14.70 9.69
CA THR A 91 0.99 15.89 9.78
C THR A 91 2.29 15.58 10.51
N VAL A 92 3.42 16.00 9.96
CA VAL A 92 4.72 15.88 10.64
C VAL A 92 4.75 16.78 11.88
N VAL A 93 5.05 16.20 13.04
CA VAL A 93 5.10 16.92 14.32
C VAL A 93 6.50 16.98 14.93
N LYS A 94 7.42 16.11 14.52
CA LYS A 94 8.81 16.09 15.00
C LYS A 94 9.73 15.47 13.94
N LEU A 95 10.97 15.94 13.88
CA LEU A 95 12.03 15.41 13.02
C LEU A 95 13.14 14.80 13.89
N GLY A 96 13.74 13.72 13.41
CA GLY A 96 15.04 13.24 13.86
C GLY A 96 16.16 14.16 13.37
N ALA A 97 17.32 14.08 14.03
CA ALA A 97 18.45 15.01 13.83
C ALA A 97 19.02 15.04 12.40
N ASP A 98 18.90 13.95 11.65
CA ASP A 98 19.37 13.76 10.28
C ASP A 98 18.20 13.44 9.32
N SER A 99 17.04 14.04 9.60
CA SER A 99 15.90 13.96 8.67
C SER A 99 16.24 14.70 7.38
N ILE A 100 15.81 14.16 6.25
CA ILE A 100 16.06 14.81 4.96
C ILE A 100 15.42 16.20 4.87
N SER A 101 16.08 17.10 4.14
CA SER A 101 15.71 18.53 4.09
C SER A 101 14.35 18.84 3.44
N ARG A 102 13.79 17.91 2.64
CA ARG A 102 12.52 18.14 1.92
C ARG A 102 11.27 18.03 2.81
N VAL A 103 11.42 17.50 4.03
CA VAL A 103 10.34 17.28 5.01
C VAL A 103 10.54 18.20 6.19
N LYS A 104 9.48 18.89 6.62
CA LYS A 104 9.49 19.75 7.81
C LYS A 104 8.28 19.54 8.70
N VAL A 105 8.39 19.97 9.97
CA VAL A 105 7.24 20.04 10.88
C VAL A 105 6.13 20.88 10.25
N GLY A 106 4.90 20.39 10.32
CA GLY A 106 3.72 20.98 9.70
C GLY A 106 3.44 20.51 8.27
N ASP A 107 4.36 19.81 7.61
CA ASP A 107 4.08 19.22 6.29
C ASP A 107 3.01 18.12 6.42
N THR A 108 2.06 18.09 5.48
CA THR A 108 1.09 17.02 5.27
C THR A 108 1.71 15.90 4.44
N VAL A 109 1.71 14.69 4.98
CA VAL A 109 2.43 13.54 4.42
C VAL A 109 1.61 12.26 4.48
N ALA A 110 1.91 11.34 3.58
CA ALA A 110 1.43 9.97 3.64
C ALA A 110 2.62 9.00 3.55
N ALA A 111 2.44 7.82 4.15
CA ALA A 111 3.47 6.80 4.21
C ALA A 111 2.86 5.42 4.49
N HIS A 112 3.68 4.40 4.33
CA HIS A 112 3.40 3.08 4.89
C HIS A 112 4.56 2.62 5.77
N VAL A 113 4.25 1.75 6.71
CA VAL A 113 5.20 1.04 7.57
C VAL A 113 4.89 -0.46 7.54
N HIS A 114 5.81 -1.28 8.05
CA HIS A 114 5.57 -2.71 8.20
C HIS A 114 4.85 -2.98 9.53
N GLY A 115 3.56 -2.64 9.57
CA GLY A 115 2.72 -2.81 10.76
C GLY A 115 2.71 -4.24 11.28
N GLY A 116 2.85 -4.41 12.59
CA GLY A 116 2.85 -5.72 13.25
C GLY A 116 4.20 -6.45 13.21
N ASN A 117 5.19 -5.98 12.44
CA ASN A 117 6.52 -6.59 12.38
C ASN A 117 7.47 -6.05 13.49
N TYR A 118 7.22 -4.83 13.97
CA TYR A 118 7.99 -4.21 15.04
C TYR A 118 7.08 -3.72 16.16
N LYS A 119 7.61 -3.63 17.37
CA LYS A 119 6.83 -3.25 18.56
C LYS A 119 6.20 -1.87 18.42
N ASP A 120 6.96 -0.90 17.92
CA ASP A 120 6.65 0.54 17.96
C ASP A 120 6.44 1.15 16.56
N ARG A 121 6.15 0.32 15.54
CA ARG A 121 5.91 0.75 14.16
C ARG A 121 4.63 0.12 13.61
N GLY A 122 3.54 0.86 13.69
CA GLY A 122 2.29 0.54 13.03
C GLY A 122 1.42 1.79 12.88
N ALA A 123 0.56 1.76 11.88
CA ALA A 123 -0.31 2.87 11.48
C ALA A 123 -1.55 2.98 12.36
N PHE A 124 -1.99 1.92 13.03
CA PHE A 124 -3.21 1.95 13.84
C PHE A 124 -2.92 2.53 15.24
N ALA A 125 -2.45 3.76 15.25
CA ALA A 125 -2.10 4.55 16.41
C ALA A 125 -2.33 6.05 16.11
N GLN A 126 -2.32 6.89 17.14
CA GLN A 126 -2.42 8.35 16.94
C GLN A 126 -1.13 8.97 16.37
N TYR A 127 0.01 8.31 16.59
CA TYR A 127 1.31 8.73 16.08
C TYR A 127 2.06 7.54 15.49
N ALA A 128 2.72 7.74 14.37
CA ALA A 128 3.64 6.77 13.80
C ALA A 128 4.97 7.43 13.46
N LYS A 129 6.04 6.63 13.53
CA LYS A 129 7.35 7.01 13.01
C LYS A 129 7.58 6.37 11.64
N ALA A 130 8.19 7.11 10.75
CA ALA A 130 8.59 6.64 9.42
C ALA A 130 9.96 7.18 9.04
N ASP A 131 10.66 6.47 8.15
CA ASP A 131 11.91 6.94 7.58
C ASP A 131 11.63 8.21 6.76
N SER A 132 12.38 9.30 7.00
CA SER A 132 12.09 10.62 6.44
C SER A 132 12.16 10.68 4.91
N ASP A 133 12.99 9.83 4.31
CA ASP A 133 13.12 9.65 2.86
C ASP A 133 12.04 8.75 2.25
N LEU A 134 11.21 8.11 3.05
CA LEU A 134 10.11 7.25 2.62
C LEU A 134 8.71 7.79 2.97
N VAL A 135 8.62 9.08 3.28
CA VAL A 135 7.35 9.82 3.29
C VAL A 135 7.22 10.68 2.03
N TRP A 136 6.00 10.77 1.50
CA TRP A 136 5.66 11.66 0.39
C TRP A 136 4.68 12.73 0.86
N LYS A 137 4.80 13.91 0.27
CA LYS A 137 4.00 15.08 0.61
C LYS A 137 2.83 15.19 -0.34
N PHE A 138 1.72 15.72 0.16
CA PHE A 138 0.57 16.07 -0.65
C PHE A 138 -0.12 17.31 -0.10
N SER A 139 -0.72 18.09 -0.98
CA SER A 139 -1.59 19.20 -0.65
C SER A 139 -3.00 18.68 -0.33
N PRO A 140 -3.62 19.11 0.78
CA PRO A 140 -5.03 18.88 1.07
C PRO A 140 -6.00 19.39 -0.02
N SER A 141 -5.55 20.30 -0.90
CA SER A 141 -6.32 20.75 -2.06
C SER A 141 -6.29 19.78 -3.24
N VAL A 142 -5.37 18.82 -3.25
CA VAL A 142 -5.21 17.79 -4.30
C VAL A 142 -5.76 16.45 -3.82
N LEU A 143 -5.44 16.06 -2.58
CA LEU A 143 -5.90 14.82 -1.95
C LEU A 143 -6.35 15.10 -0.51
N SER A 144 -7.46 14.49 -0.09
CA SER A 144 -7.79 14.41 1.33
C SER A 144 -6.82 13.48 2.06
N PHE A 145 -6.82 13.53 3.40
CA PHE A 145 -6.04 12.60 4.21
C PHE A 145 -6.48 11.15 3.96
N GLU A 146 -7.78 10.90 3.84
CA GLU A 146 -8.35 9.57 3.56
C GLU A 146 -7.84 9.03 2.22
N GLU A 147 -7.91 9.85 1.17
CA GLU A 147 -7.45 9.47 -0.16
C GLU A 147 -5.95 9.15 -0.15
N ALA A 148 -5.13 10.01 0.45
CA ALA A 148 -3.69 9.80 0.55
C ALA A 148 -3.34 8.55 1.40
N ALA A 149 -4.12 8.23 2.44
CA ALA A 149 -3.90 7.03 3.24
C ALA A 149 -4.12 5.75 2.42
N THR A 150 -5.10 5.72 1.51
CA THR A 150 -5.40 4.53 0.69
C THR A 150 -4.37 4.23 -0.41
N MET A 151 -3.46 5.15 -0.69
CA MET A 151 -2.51 4.99 -1.79
C MET A 151 -1.34 4.08 -1.41
N ASN A 152 -0.84 4.12 -0.17
CA ASN A 152 0.53 3.72 0.13
C ASN A 152 0.89 2.26 -0.24
N CYS A 153 0.56 1.24 0.56
CA CYS A 153 1.00 -0.14 0.31
C CYS A 153 0.69 -0.62 -1.11
N ALA A 154 -0.53 -0.36 -1.60
CA ALA A 154 -0.97 -0.80 -2.91
C ALA A 154 -0.20 -0.10 -4.05
N LEU A 155 -0.14 1.24 -4.05
CA LEU A 155 0.53 2.02 -5.10
C LEU A 155 2.03 1.71 -5.12
N TRP A 156 2.69 1.63 -3.96
CA TRP A 156 4.11 1.30 -3.88
C TRP A 156 4.42 -0.09 -4.42
N THR A 157 3.52 -1.05 -4.17
CA THR A 157 3.65 -2.40 -4.74
C THR A 157 3.62 -2.36 -6.26
N VAL A 158 2.70 -1.58 -6.85
CA VAL A 158 2.58 -1.42 -8.31
C VAL A 158 3.79 -0.67 -8.87
N ILE A 159 4.21 0.43 -8.26
CA ILE A 159 5.36 1.22 -8.69
C ILE A 159 6.63 0.37 -8.72
N GLN A 160 6.92 -0.39 -7.66
CA GLN A 160 8.08 -1.27 -7.62
C GLN A 160 7.96 -2.42 -8.62
N ALA A 161 6.78 -3.04 -8.76
CA ALA A 161 6.56 -4.10 -9.73
C ALA A 161 6.80 -3.61 -11.17
N PHE A 162 6.18 -2.50 -11.54
CA PHE A 162 6.22 -1.99 -12.91
C PHE A 162 7.59 -1.41 -13.26
N TYR A 163 8.11 -0.50 -12.43
CA TYR A 163 9.22 0.34 -12.85
C TYR A 163 10.58 -0.23 -12.41
N LEU A 164 10.64 -0.96 -11.29
CA LEU A 164 11.87 -1.59 -10.84
C LEU A 164 12.03 -3.03 -11.33
N ARG A 165 10.98 -3.86 -11.19
CA ARG A 165 11.07 -5.28 -11.56
C ARG A 165 10.85 -5.50 -13.06
N MET A 166 9.75 -4.99 -13.62
CA MET A 166 9.36 -5.23 -15.02
C MET A 166 10.00 -4.26 -16.03
N GLY A 167 10.69 -3.22 -15.55
CA GLY A 167 11.35 -2.21 -16.37
C GLY A 167 10.39 -1.50 -17.33
N LEU A 168 9.17 -1.18 -16.89
CA LEU A 168 8.24 -0.39 -17.69
C LEU A 168 8.71 1.07 -17.76
N GLU A 169 8.32 1.79 -18.81
CA GLU A 169 8.54 3.23 -18.90
C GLU A 169 7.64 3.99 -17.91
N GLU A 170 8.20 4.97 -17.21
CA GLU A 170 7.46 5.79 -16.26
C GLU A 170 6.41 6.69 -16.97
N PRO A 171 5.30 7.04 -16.28
CA PRO A 171 4.25 7.91 -16.82
C PRO A 171 4.68 9.29 -17.34
N SER A 172 5.84 9.78 -16.93
CA SER A 172 6.37 11.11 -17.30
C SER A 172 7.02 11.12 -18.68
N SER A 173 7.50 9.96 -19.16
CA SER A 173 8.24 9.82 -20.43
C SER A 173 7.53 8.92 -21.44
N ALA A 174 6.41 8.32 -21.06
CA ALA A 174 5.74 7.31 -21.87
C ALA A 174 5.06 7.87 -23.14
N LEU A 175 5.27 7.16 -24.25
CA LEU A 175 4.51 7.31 -25.49
C LEU A 175 3.50 6.15 -25.63
N PRO A 176 2.40 6.30 -26.39
CA PRO A 176 1.50 5.20 -26.69
C PRO A 176 2.24 4.00 -27.30
N LYS A 177 1.97 2.80 -26.77
CA LYS A 177 2.58 1.54 -27.19
C LYS A 177 1.52 0.63 -27.82
N ASN A 178 1.95 -0.28 -28.69
CA ASN A 178 1.11 -1.38 -29.17
C ASN A 178 1.30 -2.67 -28.33
N GLU A 179 1.81 -2.51 -27.10
CA GLU A 179 2.07 -3.60 -26.17
C GLU A 179 0.92 -3.77 -25.17
N TRP A 180 0.63 -5.02 -24.81
CA TRP A 180 -0.42 -5.37 -23.88
C TRP A 180 0.13 -5.78 -22.52
N ILE A 181 -0.56 -5.36 -21.46
CA ILE A 181 -0.38 -5.85 -20.11
C ILE A 181 -1.69 -6.46 -19.60
N LEU A 182 -1.58 -7.68 -19.07
CA LEU A 182 -2.66 -8.35 -18.35
C LEU A 182 -2.53 -8.03 -16.86
N ILE A 183 -3.58 -7.46 -16.27
CA ILE A 183 -3.70 -7.22 -14.84
C ILE A 183 -4.72 -8.20 -14.28
N TYR A 184 -4.25 -9.23 -13.56
CA TYR A 184 -5.14 -10.22 -12.98
C TYR A 184 -5.75 -9.71 -11.67
N GLY A 185 -7.08 -9.62 -11.60
CA GLY A 185 -7.80 -9.08 -10.44
C GLY A 185 -7.83 -7.55 -10.43
N GLY A 186 -8.33 -6.93 -11.51
CA GLY A 186 -8.32 -5.48 -11.69
C GLY A 186 -9.13 -4.68 -10.67
N SER A 187 -10.09 -5.31 -9.99
CA SER A 187 -10.90 -4.66 -8.94
C SER A 187 -10.28 -4.72 -7.53
N THR A 188 -9.04 -5.21 -7.41
CA THR A 188 -8.27 -5.12 -6.15
C THR A 188 -7.63 -3.73 -6.03
N SER A 189 -7.26 -3.29 -4.82
CA SER A 189 -6.56 -1.99 -4.64
C SER A 189 -5.32 -1.86 -5.54
N LEU A 190 -4.52 -2.93 -5.64
CA LEU A 190 -3.40 -3.00 -6.58
C LEU A 190 -3.91 -2.88 -8.03
N GLY A 191 -4.91 -3.68 -8.42
CA GLY A 191 -5.47 -3.67 -9.77
C GLY A 191 -5.95 -2.29 -10.22
N LEU A 192 -6.62 -1.53 -9.34
CA LEU A 192 -7.10 -0.18 -9.64
C LEU A 192 -5.92 0.77 -9.95
N PHE A 193 -4.83 0.71 -9.18
CA PHE A 193 -3.62 1.50 -9.46
C PHE A 193 -2.88 0.98 -10.70
N SER A 194 -2.76 -0.34 -10.86
CA SER A 194 -2.10 -0.98 -12.01
C SER A 194 -2.72 -0.58 -13.33
N ILE A 195 -4.05 -0.55 -13.43
CA ILE A 195 -4.75 -0.18 -14.68
C ILE A 195 -4.37 1.24 -15.07
N GLN A 196 -4.50 2.18 -14.13
CA GLN A 196 -4.25 3.59 -14.37
C GLN A 196 -2.77 3.86 -14.69
N LEU A 197 -1.84 3.27 -13.94
CA LEU A 197 -0.41 3.41 -14.18
C LEU A 197 0.02 2.77 -15.51
N ALA A 198 -0.52 1.61 -15.87
CA ALA A 198 -0.23 0.98 -17.16
C ALA A 198 -0.69 1.87 -18.33
N LYS A 199 -1.89 2.46 -18.23
CA LYS A 199 -2.40 3.38 -19.25
C LYS A 199 -1.58 4.67 -19.34
N LEU A 200 -1.21 5.24 -18.19
CA LEU A 200 -0.32 6.40 -18.15
C LEU A 200 1.09 6.09 -18.70
N SER A 201 1.54 4.84 -18.58
CA SER A 201 2.77 4.31 -19.19
C SER A 201 2.61 3.88 -20.66
N GLY A 202 1.47 4.19 -21.29
CA GLY A 202 1.24 3.99 -22.72
C GLY A 202 0.82 2.59 -23.14
N TYR A 203 0.61 1.65 -22.21
CA TYR A 203 0.23 0.27 -22.53
C TYR A 203 -1.26 0.13 -22.83
N LYS A 204 -1.62 -0.97 -23.51
CA LYS A 204 -3.00 -1.47 -23.59
C LYS A 204 -3.25 -2.45 -22.45
N VAL A 205 -4.39 -2.34 -21.79
CA VAL A 205 -4.71 -3.06 -20.57
C VAL A 205 -5.82 -4.09 -20.83
N VAL A 206 -5.52 -5.36 -20.55
CA VAL A 206 -6.53 -6.40 -20.33
C VAL A 206 -6.61 -6.66 -18.83
N THR A 207 -7.81 -6.85 -18.28
CA THR A 207 -7.96 -7.19 -16.86
C THR A 207 -9.11 -8.15 -16.59
N THR A 208 -8.99 -8.88 -15.47
CA THR A 208 -10.00 -9.83 -14.98
C THR A 208 -10.70 -9.30 -13.73
N THR A 209 -12.03 -9.45 -13.64
CA THR A 209 -12.83 -9.13 -12.44
C THR A 209 -14.24 -9.72 -12.54
N SER A 210 -15.05 -9.69 -11.47
CA SER A 210 -16.47 -10.02 -11.57
C SER A 210 -17.26 -8.98 -12.39
N PRO A 211 -18.34 -9.36 -13.11
CA PRO A 211 -19.06 -8.48 -14.06
C PRO A 211 -19.51 -7.14 -13.49
N LYS A 212 -19.91 -7.10 -12.20
CA LYS A 212 -20.35 -5.87 -11.51
C LYS A 212 -19.31 -4.74 -11.50
N ASN A 213 -18.03 -5.05 -11.71
CA ASN A 213 -16.94 -4.07 -11.70
C ASN A 213 -16.50 -3.65 -13.11
N PHE A 214 -17.14 -4.16 -14.18
CA PHE A 214 -16.65 -3.93 -15.55
C PHE A 214 -16.62 -2.45 -15.92
N ASP A 215 -17.69 -1.72 -15.62
CA ASP A 215 -17.79 -0.31 -15.97
C ASP A 215 -16.79 0.54 -15.20
N LEU A 216 -16.57 0.23 -13.91
CA LEU A 216 -15.51 0.85 -13.12
C LEU A 216 -14.13 0.63 -13.74
N LEU A 217 -13.78 -0.61 -14.13
CA LEU A 217 -12.44 -0.86 -14.67
C LEU A 217 -12.24 -0.24 -16.05
N LYS A 218 -13.29 -0.17 -16.87
CA LYS A 218 -13.27 0.56 -18.14
C LYS A 218 -13.09 2.07 -17.91
N SER A 219 -13.79 2.66 -16.94
CA SER A 219 -13.64 4.09 -16.62
C SER A 219 -12.24 4.43 -16.09
N LEU A 220 -11.54 3.46 -15.49
CA LEU A 220 -10.13 3.60 -15.08
C LEU A 220 -9.13 3.38 -16.22
N GLY A 221 -9.61 3.02 -17.41
CA GLY A 221 -8.83 2.95 -18.64
C GLY A 221 -8.54 1.54 -19.15
N ALA A 222 -9.12 0.48 -18.57
CA ALA A 222 -8.96 -0.87 -19.12
C ALA A 222 -9.55 -0.96 -20.54
N ASP A 223 -8.76 -1.43 -21.50
CA ASP A 223 -9.19 -1.61 -22.89
C ASP A 223 -10.07 -2.86 -23.05
N ILE A 224 -9.78 -3.92 -22.29
CA ILE A 224 -10.55 -5.17 -22.26
C ILE A 224 -10.76 -5.59 -20.81
N VAL A 225 -12.01 -5.85 -20.43
CA VAL A 225 -12.38 -6.40 -19.12
C VAL A 225 -13.13 -7.72 -19.32
N ILE A 226 -12.68 -8.78 -18.65
CA ILE A 226 -13.24 -10.13 -18.76
C ILE A 226 -13.51 -10.72 -17.38
N ASN A 227 -14.44 -11.68 -17.30
CA ASN A 227 -14.81 -12.29 -16.02
C ASN A 227 -13.71 -13.22 -15.48
N SER A 228 -13.24 -14.10 -16.36
CA SER A 228 -12.20 -15.10 -16.06
C SER A 228 -11.39 -15.36 -17.33
N LEU A 229 -10.14 -15.77 -17.15
CA LEU A 229 -9.35 -16.29 -18.28
C LEU A 229 -9.92 -17.65 -18.66
N ALA A 230 -10.53 -17.76 -19.84
CA ALA A 230 -10.75 -19.06 -20.45
C ALA A 230 -9.41 -19.58 -20.99
N PRO A 231 -9.17 -20.91 -21.04
CA PRO A 231 -8.07 -21.45 -21.80
C PRO A 231 -8.19 -20.99 -23.25
N THR A 232 -7.20 -20.25 -23.75
CA THR A 232 -7.12 -19.96 -25.19
C THR A 232 -6.79 -21.25 -25.94
N PRO A 233 -7.51 -21.60 -27.02
CA PRO A 233 -6.98 -22.48 -28.05
C PRO A 233 -5.69 -21.89 -28.61
N ASP A 234 -4.77 -22.75 -29.07
CA ASP A 234 -3.37 -22.45 -29.40
C ASP A 234 -3.12 -21.10 -30.09
N GLY A 235 -2.16 -20.33 -29.55
CA GLY A 235 -1.72 -19.05 -30.09
C GLY A 235 -1.59 -17.92 -29.06
N ALA A 236 -0.78 -18.12 -28.01
CA ALA A 236 -0.48 -17.05 -27.06
C ALA A 236 0.35 -15.95 -27.75
N ARG A 237 -0.11 -14.71 -27.69
CA ARG A 237 0.69 -13.54 -28.09
C ARG A 237 1.61 -13.14 -26.92
N PRO A 238 2.85 -12.68 -27.19
CA PRO A 238 3.70 -12.16 -26.13
C PRO A 238 3.07 -10.93 -25.47
N GLY A 239 3.17 -10.86 -24.13
CA GLY A 239 2.60 -9.79 -23.31
C GLY A 239 3.09 -9.88 -21.87
N LYS A 240 2.96 -8.79 -21.11
CA LYS A 240 3.36 -8.75 -19.70
C LYS A 240 2.16 -9.11 -18.81
N VAL A 241 2.39 -9.82 -17.70
CA VAL A 241 1.31 -10.23 -16.76
C VAL A 241 1.66 -9.76 -15.35
N MET A 242 0.72 -9.10 -14.68
CA MET A 242 0.78 -8.80 -13.25
C MET A 242 -0.24 -9.67 -12.51
N VAL A 243 0.25 -10.44 -11.54
CA VAL A 243 -0.56 -11.25 -10.61
C VAL A 243 -0.26 -10.83 -9.18
N SER A 244 -1.30 -10.73 -8.34
CA SER A 244 -1.15 -10.39 -6.92
C SER A 244 -0.76 -11.60 -6.05
N LEU A 245 -0.73 -12.82 -6.61
CA LEU A 245 -0.45 -14.06 -5.90
C LEU A 245 0.68 -14.82 -6.58
N ILE A 246 1.42 -15.58 -5.78
CA ILE A 246 2.49 -16.46 -6.28
C ILE A 246 1.87 -17.50 -7.21
N PRO A 247 2.40 -17.71 -8.43
CA PRO A 247 1.93 -18.77 -9.30
C PRO A 247 2.14 -20.13 -8.64
N ASN A 248 1.16 -21.04 -8.77
CA ASN A 248 1.33 -22.41 -8.32
C ASN A 248 2.50 -23.09 -9.07
N GLU A 249 3.18 -24.03 -8.42
CA GLU A 249 4.36 -24.69 -8.99
C GLU A 249 4.05 -25.39 -10.32
N ASP A 250 2.86 -25.97 -10.44
CA ASP A 250 2.41 -26.61 -11.69
C ASP A 250 2.34 -25.63 -12.86
N ALA A 251 1.92 -24.36 -12.64
CA ALA A 251 1.89 -23.38 -13.72
C ALA A 251 3.28 -22.98 -14.20
N LYS A 252 4.29 -22.97 -13.30
CA LYS A 252 5.68 -22.70 -13.68
C LYS A 252 6.22 -23.80 -14.61
N ALA A 253 5.79 -25.04 -14.42
CA ALA A 253 6.18 -26.16 -15.28
C ALA A 253 5.53 -26.10 -16.67
N LEU A 254 4.32 -25.53 -16.78
CA LEU A 254 3.57 -25.45 -18.04
C LEU A 254 4.13 -24.41 -19.03
N ARG A 255 4.72 -23.31 -18.54
CA ARG A 255 5.22 -22.21 -19.38
C ARG A 255 6.62 -21.78 -18.96
N LYS A 256 7.63 -22.45 -19.53
CA LYS A 256 9.05 -22.19 -19.25
C LYS A 256 9.56 -20.85 -19.78
N ASP A 257 8.80 -20.22 -20.67
CA ASP A 257 9.07 -18.90 -21.23
C ASP A 257 8.53 -17.76 -20.33
N VAL A 258 7.81 -18.07 -19.26
CA VAL A 258 7.34 -17.08 -18.28
C VAL A 258 8.42 -16.81 -17.24
N ILE A 259 8.84 -15.55 -17.15
CA ILE A 259 9.76 -15.06 -16.12
C ILE A 259 8.92 -14.56 -14.93
N VAL A 260 9.14 -15.14 -13.75
CA VAL A 260 8.48 -14.72 -12.51
C VAL A 260 9.35 -13.72 -11.77
N LEU A 261 8.83 -12.51 -11.57
CA LEU A 261 9.50 -11.43 -10.86
C LEU A 261 8.73 -11.14 -9.56
N ASN A 262 9.37 -11.35 -8.41
CA ASN A 262 8.76 -11.10 -7.11
C ASN A 262 9.04 -9.68 -6.63
N THR A 263 8.05 -9.08 -5.96
CA THR A 263 8.18 -7.78 -5.28
C THR A 263 7.69 -7.88 -3.84
N VAL A 264 8.38 -7.21 -2.92
CA VAL A 264 7.97 -7.04 -1.52
C VAL A 264 8.43 -5.66 -1.08
N ILE A 265 7.51 -4.74 -0.84
CA ILE A 265 7.83 -3.31 -0.62
C ILE A 265 8.61 -3.03 0.67
N TYR A 266 8.50 -3.92 1.66
CA TYR A 266 9.14 -3.74 2.95
C TYR A 266 10.67 -3.87 2.92
N THR A 267 11.25 -4.44 1.85
CA THR A 267 12.71 -4.48 1.66
C THR A 267 13.31 -3.08 1.51
N ALA A 268 12.51 -2.07 1.13
CA ALA A 268 12.91 -0.67 1.03
C ALA A 268 13.15 0.00 2.40
N PHE A 269 12.67 -0.57 3.50
CA PHE A 269 12.79 0.02 4.84
C PHE A 269 14.17 -0.10 5.46
N GLY A 270 15.18 -0.56 4.72
CA GLY A 270 16.57 -0.60 5.19
C GLY A 270 16.81 -1.60 6.34
N ARG A 271 15.84 -2.49 6.60
CA ARG A 271 15.86 -3.46 7.71
C ARG A 271 15.45 -4.82 7.16
N SER A 272 16.17 -5.87 7.51
CA SER A 272 15.73 -7.24 7.22
C SER A 272 14.53 -7.60 8.09
N PHE A 273 13.67 -8.47 7.59
CA PHE A 273 12.50 -8.96 8.34
C PHE A 273 12.18 -10.40 7.97
N GLU A 274 11.40 -11.06 8.84
CA GLU A 274 10.83 -12.37 8.56
C GLU A 274 9.34 -12.21 8.28
N LEU A 275 8.84 -12.85 7.22
CA LEU A 275 7.42 -12.94 6.94
C LEU A 275 7.08 -14.38 6.60
N ALA A 276 6.18 -14.99 7.38
CA ALA A 276 5.76 -16.38 7.21
C ALA A 276 6.95 -17.38 7.12
N LYS A 277 7.94 -17.22 8.02
CA LYS A 277 9.18 -18.03 8.07
C LYS A 277 10.13 -17.86 6.88
N ILE A 278 9.90 -16.85 6.03
CA ILE A 278 10.81 -16.47 4.95
C ILE A 278 11.56 -15.22 5.36
N GLN A 279 12.89 -15.29 5.28
CA GLN A 279 13.78 -14.17 5.58
C GLN A 279 13.93 -13.27 4.35
N PHE A 280 13.73 -11.96 4.54
CA PHE A 280 13.88 -10.96 3.51
C PHE A 280 14.98 -9.98 3.91
N PRO A 281 16.10 -9.89 3.15
CA PRO A 281 17.12 -8.89 3.41
C PRO A 281 16.61 -7.48 3.06
N ALA A 282 17.19 -6.48 3.72
CA ALA A 282 17.04 -5.10 3.27
C ALA A 282 17.61 -4.93 1.86
N SER A 283 16.96 -4.12 1.02
CA SER A 283 17.41 -3.84 -0.33
C SER A 283 17.67 -2.34 -0.51
N PRO A 284 18.95 -1.93 -0.58
CA PRO A 284 19.32 -0.55 -0.89
C PRO A 284 18.77 -0.07 -2.24
N GLU A 285 18.69 -0.98 -3.23
CA GLU A 285 18.10 -0.69 -4.54
C GLU A 285 16.60 -0.37 -4.42
N ASP A 286 15.84 -1.20 -3.67
CA ASP A 286 14.41 -0.97 -3.47
C ASP A 286 14.16 0.34 -2.71
N ARG A 287 15.01 0.66 -1.73
CA ARG A 287 14.96 1.94 -1.01
C ARG A 287 15.24 3.12 -1.94
N ALA A 288 16.32 3.06 -2.71
CA ALA A 288 16.70 4.12 -3.64
C ALA A 288 15.60 4.38 -4.68
N HIS A 289 15.04 3.31 -5.24
CA HIS A 289 13.91 3.39 -6.15
C HIS A 289 12.69 4.05 -5.49
N MET A 290 12.26 3.55 -4.33
CA MET A 290 11.11 4.09 -3.61
C MET A 290 11.32 5.58 -3.25
N ALA A 291 12.48 5.94 -2.71
CA ALA A 291 12.83 7.32 -2.35
C ALA A 291 12.83 8.26 -3.56
N SER A 292 13.28 7.79 -4.74
CA SER A 292 13.28 8.59 -5.98
C SER A 292 11.88 8.92 -6.50
N TRP A 293 10.89 8.11 -6.12
CA TRP A 293 9.48 8.30 -6.50
C TRP A 293 8.70 9.18 -5.53
N MET A 294 9.15 9.34 -4.28
CA MET A 294 8.44 10.13 -3.26
C MET A 294 8.10 11.55 -3.71
N PRO A 295 8.98 12.31 -4.40
CA PRO A 295 8.64 13.65 -4.90
C PRO A 295 7.67 13.66 -6.09
N LYS A 296 7.48 12.52 -6.77
CA LYS A 296 6.66 12.40 -7.99
C LYS A 296 5.18 12.09 -7.70
N LEU A 297 4.85 11.63 -6.48
CA LEU A 297 3.54 11.04 -6.19
C LEU A 297 2.38 12.04 -6.23
N GLU A 298 2.55 13.25 -5.74
CA GLU A 298 1.49 14.26 -5.76
C GLU A 298 1.12 14.64 -7.21
N GLU A 299 2.13 14.88 -8.06
CA GLU A 299 1.93 15.20 -9.47
C GLU A 299 1.23 14.04 -10.20
N LEU A 300 1.66 12.80 -9.93
CA LEU A 300 1.04 11.62 -10.49
C LEU A 300 -0.45 11.51 -10.08
N ALA A 301 -0.77 11.76 -8.81
CA ALA A 301 -2.14 11.75 -8.32
C ALA A 301 -2.99 12.84 -8.97
N ALA A 302 -2.45 14.06 -9.10
CA ALA A 302 -3.11 15.17 -9.78
C ALA A 302 -3.39 14.85 -11.25
N LYS A 303 -2.42 14.24 -11.96
CA LYS A 303 -2.57 13.80 -13.35
C LYS A 303 -3.70 12.78 -13.50
N VAL A 304 -3.77 11.78 -12.62
CA VAL A 304 -4.85 10.78 -12.63
C VAL A 304 -6.22 11.42 -12.46
N ARG A 305 -6.39 12.33 -11.49
CA ARG A 305 -7.66 13.06 -11.28
C ARG A 305 -8.09 13.87 -12.50
N SER A 306 -7.13 14.53 -13.14
CA SER A 306 -7.40 15.34 -14.34
C SER A 306 -7.92 14.50 -15.52
N ASN A 307 -7.53 13.22 -15.59
CA ASN A 307 -7.96 12.30 -16.64
C ASN A 307 -9.34 11.68 -16.36
N GLN A 308 -9.77 11.59 -15.09
CA GLN A 308 -11.09 11.06 -14.73
C GLN A 308 -12.22 12.10 -14.84
N THR A 309 -11.87 13.39 -14.92
CA THR A 309 -12.82 14.51 -15.02
C THR A 309 -13.05 14.99 -16.45
N ARG A 310 -12.44 14.34 -17.43
CA ARG A 310 -12.60 14.58 -18.89
C ARG A 310 -13.42 13.47 -19.52
#